data_AF-A0A1Q6JTG7-F1
#
_entry.id   AF-A0A1Q6JTG7-F1
#
_cell.length_a   1.000
_cell.length_b   1.000
_cell.length_c   1.000
_cell.angle_alpha   90.00
_cell.angle_beta   90.00
_cell.angle_gamma   90.00
#
_symmetry.space_group_name_H-M   'P 1'
#
loop_
_entity.id
_entity.type
_entity.pdbx_description
1 polymer ?
#
loop_
_entity_poly.entity_id
_entity_poly.type
_entity_poly.pdbx_seq_one_letter_code
_entity_poly.pdbx_strand_id
1 'polypeptide(L)'
;MEEEKINRILKLVDMIEVTKENEEDIKKIKNLITQKKYPEMLELLKKVTNKNDTRVKAEDDSIILKKNKKEDKKEKIELDANQTEEEKEQAQMEKLMEKLSQEKEEEDYEYPEKLSNKILEETYISLLLANPKAIAMYYIEKKDCYFESALLLNIYKSILFTEGEAYAPQVAKDEFNYAKENYKIFQSKKRLLEKGKNSKKNFEKVYVELRKLFEIRKGYTTSPIKETQKQIEEIVDYELYDRMTIQEVKDAIIQITTTEKFKRSVLSNDITKFLLSGENNLNSGLSLPFPILSDVFKGIRKGETMSYAMPSNSGKSRFTIDLAAYIAYKHNKKVLIVSNEMSEEKMKLCLITTIVNNKEIQKLHGHKLRISEGEILEFKYKPDENSNVETDEYGYVLRKENEELANFTKRLLENSTQFKEVLEVTKWIQEQKENQIFFVNITDHTNDELEKIILNYYYKEKIEYMFYDTLKPDTENIGNSEELKKTATILSNLAQNLNIFIGSSLQLTESNKSPLNLDVNDLAACRTVKEVLDTLCLIKQIHNEDLKLYEYSKEEVSTETFELERFEDPDVRYYACVVDKNRAGAKPKVVFRLNLAYNEWEELGYIRLKTNKED
;
A
#
# COMPACT_ATOMS: atom_id res chain seq x y z
N MET A 1 28.51 -44.61 -35.44
CA MET A 1 28.69 -43.81 -34.22
C MET A 1 29.68 -42.69 -34.51
N GLU A 2 29.15 -41.50 -34.72
CA GLU A 2 29.84 -40.32 -35.24
C GLU A 2 30.80 -39.70 -34.21
N GLU A 3 31.94 -39.19 -34.67
CA GLU A 3 32.96 -38.48 -33.88
C GLU A 3 32.40 -37.37 -32.98
N GLU A 4 31.25 -36.79 -33.34
CA GLU A 4 30.54 -35.81 -32.52
C GLU A 4 30.04 -36.35 -31.17
N LYS A 5 29.55 -37.60 -31.11
CA LYS A 5 29.10 -38.21 -29.83
C LYS A 5 30.27 -38.49 -28.90
N ILE A 6 31.42 -38.87 -29.46
CA ILE A 6 32.68 -39.11 -28.71
C ILE A 6 33.22 -37.78 -28.13
N ASN A 7 33.23 -36.71 -28.93
CA ASN A 7 33.62 -35.37 -28.47
C ASN A 7 32.68 -34.81 -27.38
N ARG A 8 31.39 -35.17 -27.41
CA ARG A 8 30.41 -34.78 -26.39
C ARG A 8 30.65 -35.48 -25.05
N ILE A 9 30.97 -36.77 -25.08
CA ILE A 9 31.32 -37.54 -23.87
C ILE A 9 32.66 -37.06 -23.29
N LEU A 10 33.66 -36.75 -24.13
CA LEU A 10 34.93 -36.18 -23.68
C LEU A 10 34.74 -34.84 -22.95
N LYS A 11 33.92 -33.94 -23.50
CA LYS A 11 33.60 -32.66 -22.86
C LYS A 11 32.89 -32.84 -21.51
N LEU A 12 31.99 -33.81 -21.39
CA LEU A 12 31.30 -34.10 -20.13
C LEU A 12 32.24 -34.70 -19.08
N VAL A 13 33.19 -35.56 -19.49
CA VAL A 13 34.23 -36.09 -18.60
C VAL A 13 35.19 -35.00 -18.13
N ASP A 14 35.50 -34.03 -19.00
CA ASP A 14 36.35 -32.88 -18.66
C ASP A 14 35.69 -31.90 -17.67
N MET A 15 34.37 -31.94 -17.52
CA MET A 15 33.63 -31.14 -16.54
C MET A 15 33.51 -31.79 -15.16
N ILE A 16 33.96 -33.04 -15.00
CA ILE A 16 33.98 -33.71 -13.69
C ILE A 16 35.19 -33.21 -12.89
N GLU A 17 34.95 -32.72 -11.67
CA GLU A 17 36.01 -32.20 -10.81
C GLU A 17 37.02 -33.30 -10.43
N VAL A 18 38.29 -33.08 -10.77
CA VAL A 18 39.36 -34.04 -10.55
C VAL A 18 39.88 -33.88 -9.12
N THR A 19 39.72 -34.93 -8.34
CA THR A 19 40.18 -35.03 -6.94
C THR A 19 41.24 -36.13 -6.85
N LYS A 20 42.05 -36.13 -5.78
CA LYS A 20 43.12 -37.12 -5.58
C LYS A 20 42.62 -38.58 -5.55
N GLU A 21 41.35 -38.81 -5.26
CA GLU A 21 40.75 -40.15 -5.18
C GLU A 21 40.16 -40.66 -6.51
N ASN A 22 39.83 -39.77 -7.46
CA ASN A 22 39.19 -40.13 -8.72
C ASN A 22 40.08 -39.90 -9.96
N GLU A 23 41.28 -39.36 -9.78
CA GLU A 23 42.19 -38.98 -10.87
C GLU A 23 42.61 -40.17 -11.75
N GLU A 24 42.94 -41.32 -11.15
CA GLU A 24 43.30 -42.53 -11.91
C GLU A 24 42.12 -43.09 -12.70
N ASP A 25 40.91 -43.04 -12.12
CA ASP A 25 39.70 -43.53 -12.76
C ASP A 25 39.29 -42.62 -13.93
N ILE A 26 39.41 -41.29 -13.78
CA ILE A 26 39.18 -40.33 -14.87
C ILE A 26 40.23 -40.51 -15.98
N LYS A 27 41.50 -40.76 -15.65
CA LYS A 27 42.53 -41.10 -16.66
C LYS A 27 42.21 -42.39 -17.41
N LYS A 28 41.73 -43.43 -16.71
CA LYS A 28 41.29 -44.68 -17.33
C LYS A 28 40.08 -44.47 -18.23
N ILE A 29 39.09 -43.68 -17.81
CA ILE A 29 37.92 -43.32 -18.62
C ILE A 29 38.36 -42.64 -19.93
N LYS A 30 39.27 -41.66 -19.87
CA LYS A 30 39.79 -40.98 -21.06
C LYS A 30 40.50 -41.94 -22.02
N ASN A 31 41.23 -42.92 -21.48
CA ASN A 31 41.93 -43.92 -22.29
C ASN A 31 40.97 -44.99 -22.88
N LEU A 32 39.90 -45.32 -22.18
CA LEU A 32 38.85 -46.22 -22.69
C LEU A 32 38.04 -45.57 -23.82
N ILE A 33 37.86 -44.24 -23.76
CA ILE A 33 37.23 -43.45 -24.82
C ILE A 33 38.07 -43.48 -26.10
N THR A 34 39.39 -43.29 -26.00
CA THR A 34 40.28 -43.36 -27.19
C THR A 34 40.39 -44.78 -27.76
N GLN A 35 40.25 -45.81 -26.93
CA GLN A 35 40.23 -47.22 -27.37
C GLN A 35 38.85 -47.74 -27.82
N LYS A 36 37.81 -46.89 -27.79
CA LYS A 36 36.42 -47.22 -28.19
C LYS A 36 35.77 -48.37 -27.40
N LYS A 37 36.16 -48.55 -26.13
CA LYS A 37 35.59 -49.57 -25.22
C LYS A 37 34.53 -48.97 -24.29
N TYR A 38 33.33 -48.73 -24.84
CA TYR A 38 32.27 -47.96 -24.19
C TYR A 38 31.52 -48.62 -23.00
N PRO A 39 31.29 -49.95 -22.98
CA PRO A 39 30.60 -50.61 -21.86
C PRO A 39 31.39 -50.51 -20.54
N GLU A 40 32.70 -50.78 -20.62
CA GLU A 40 33.64 -50.67 -19.48
C GLU A 40 33.77 -49.22 -18.99
N MET A 41 33.69 -48.26 -19.91
CA MET A 41 33.71 -46.82 -19.59
C MET A 41 32.45 -46.40 -18.81
N LEU A 42 31.25 -46.82 -19.23
CA LEU A 42 29.98 -46.47 -18.59
C LEU A 42 29.86 -47.02 -17.16
N GLU A 43 30.40 -48.21 -16.91
CA GLU A 43 30.44 -48.82 -15.59
C GLU A 43 31.37 -48.06 -14.63
N LEU A 44 32.54 -47.63 -15.13
CA LEU A 44 33.47 -46.79 -14.36
C LEU A 44 32.89 -45.39 -14.09
N LEU A 45 32.18 -44.81 -15.06
CA LEU A 45 31.60 -43.47 -14.95
C LEU A 45 30.50 -43.40 -13.90
N LYS A 46 29.61 -44.41 -13.84
CA LYS A 46 28.60 -44.55 -12.77
C LYS A 46 29.22 -44.63 -11.37
N LYS A 47 30.39 -45.25 -11.25
CA LYS A 47 31.11 -45.37 -9.98
C LYS A 47 31.71 -44.04 -9.52
N VAL A 48 32.15 -43.19 -10.45
CA VAL A 48 32.72 -41.87 -10.17
C VAL A 48 31.62 -40.84 -9.86
N THR A 49 30.48 -40.87 -10.56
CA THR A 49 29.38 -39.91 -10.33
C THR A 49 28.59 -40.19 -9.05
N ASN A 50 28.32 -41.46 -8.71
CA ASN A 50 27.57 -41.82 -7.50
C ASN A 50 28.30 -41.50 -6.18
N LYS A 51 29.63 -41.32 -6.20
CA LYS A 51 30.40 -40.94 -5.00
C LYS A 51 30.35 -39.44 -4.68
N ASN A 52 30.15 -38.60 -5.71
CA ASN A 52 30.10 -37.14 -5.55
C ASN A 52 28.73 -36.63 -5.05
N ASP A 53 27.65 -37.39 -5.27
CA ASP A 53 26.28 -37.04 -4.83
C ASP A 53 26.05 -37.15 -3.31
N THR A 54 26.93 -37.82 -2.57
CA THR A 54 26.79 -38.00 -1.11
C THR A 54 27.38 -36.87 -0.24
N ARG A 55 28.02 -35.85 -0.83
CA ARG A 55 28.63 -34.74 -0.05
C ARG A 55 27.91 -33.38 -0.14
N VAL A 56 26.94 -33.21 -1.04
CA VAL A 56 26.19 -31.95 -1.20
C VAL A 56 24.86 -31.95 -0.40
N LYS A 57 24.44 -33.09 0.16
CA LYS A 57 23.15 -33.26 0.85
C LYS A 57 23.21 -33.17 2.39
N ALA A 58 24.27 -32.61 2.97
CA ALA A 58 24.48 -32.64 4.43
C ALA A 58 24.23 -31.31 5.17
N GLU A 59 23.93 -30.18 4.49
CA GLU A 59 23.85 -28.88 5.18
C GLU A 59 22.48 -28.20 5.24
N ASP A 60 21.41 -28.66 4.56
CA ASP A 60 20.13 -27.92 4.55
C ASP A 60 18.85 -28.68 4.93
N ASP A 61 18.90 -29.97 5.30
CA ASP A 61 17.69 -30.75 5.62
C ASP A 61 17.49 -31.00 7.13
N SER A 62 17.80 -30.01 7.97
CA SER A 62 17.16 -29.94 9.29
C SER A 62 15.90 -29.08 9.16
N ILE A 63 14.76 -29.71 9.46
CA ILE A 63 13.43 -29.13 9.68
C ILE A 63 12.47 -29.34 8.49
N ILE A 64 11.37 -30.04 8.80
CA ILE A 64 10.12 -30.23 8.01
C ILE A 64 10.26 -31.14 6.77
N LEU A 65 9.84 -32.41 6.74
CA LEU A 65 8.48 -32.88 6.96
C LEU A 65 8.47 -34.40 7.28
N LYS A 66 8.17 -34.72 8.54
CA LYS A 66 7.43 -35.96 8.85
C LYS A 66 6.00 -35.78 8.33
N LYS A 67 5.64 -36.48 7.26
CA LYS A 67 4.31 -37.08 6.99
C LYS A 67 4.18 -37.40 5.50
N ASN A 68 4.48 -38.64 5.13
CA ASN A 68 3.45 -39.60 4.69
C ASN A 68 4.15 -40.83 4.10
N LYS A 69 4.09 -41.92 4.88
CA LYS A 69 4.31 -43.28 4.41
C LYS A 69 3.10 -43.72 3.58
N LYS A 70 3.36 -44.65 2.64
CA LYS A 70 2.48 -45.45 1.76
C LYS A 70 2.60 -44.98 0.30
N GLU A 71 2.93 -45.79 -0.69
CA GLU A 71 2.96 -47.24 -0.81
C GLU A 71 3.91 -47.59 -1.97
N ASP A 72 4.82 -48.54 -1.73
CA ASP A 72 5.56 -49.25 -2.78
C ASP A 72 4.56 -49.99 -3.67
N LYS A 73 4.45 -49.59 -4.94
CA LYS A 73 4.03 -50.49 -6.02
C LYS A 73 5.14 -50.62 -7.04
N LYS A 74 5.80 -51.78 -6.98
CA LYS A 74 6.59 -52.36 -8.06
C LYS A 74 5.68 -52.53 -9.29
N GLU A 75 5.82 -51.68 -10.29
CA GLU A 75 5.39 -52.02 -11.66
C GLU A 75 6.57 -52.64 -12.39
N LYS A 76 6.42 -53.94 -12.68
CA LYS A 76 7.29 -54.69 -13.58
C LYS A 76 7.14 -54.11 -14.98
N ILE A 77 8.27 -53.85 -15.61
CA ILE A 77 8.38 -53.42 -17.00
C ILE A 77 8.12 -54.64 -17.89
N GLU A 78 6.97 -54.69 -18.56
CA GLU A 78 6.81 -55.50 -19.77
C GLU A 78 7.13 -54.60 -20.97
N LEU A 79 8.29 -54.83 -21.59
CA LEU A 79 8.68 -54.25 -22.87
C LEU A 79 8.81 -55.39 -23.87
N ASP A 80 8.10 -55.25 -24.99
CA ASP A 80 8.00 -56.19 -26.09
C ASP A 80 9.37 -56.70 -26.57
N ALA A 81 9.42 -57.98 -26.92
CA ALA A 81 10.63 -58.69 -27.31
C ALA A 81 11.16 -58.34 -28.73
N ASN A 82 10.60 -57.32 -29.39
CA ASN A 82 10.88 -57.00 -30.81
C ASN A 82 11.40 -55.57 -31.07
N GLN A 83 12.02 -54.92 -30.09
CA GLN A 83 12.75 -53.65 -30.28
C GLN A 83 14.27 -53.87 -30.20
N THR A 84 15.03 -53.25 -31.11
CA THR A 84 16.51 -53.29 -31.11
C THR A 84 17.07 -52.60 -29.87
N GLU A 85 18.29 -52.96 -29.43
CA GLU A 85 18.89 -52.36 -28.22
C GLU A 85 18.99 -50.83 -28.30
N GLU A 86 19.20 -50.25 -29.50
CA GLU A 86 19.22 -48.80 -29.71
C GLU A 86 17.87 -48.11 -29.41
N GLU A 87 16.73 -48.77 -29.71
CA GLU A 87 15.40 -48.22 -29.44
C GLU A 87 15.06 -48.28 -27.95
N LYS A 88 15.51 -49.33 -27.25
CA LYS A 88 15.37 -49.45 -25.79
C LYS A 88 16.24 -48.43 -25.06
N GLU A 89 17.45 -48.15 -25.56
CA GLU A 89 18.33 -47.10 -25.03
C GLU A 89 17.74 -45.69 -25.23
N GLN A 90 17.14 -45.41 -26.40
CA GLN A 90 16.46 -44.14 -26.65
C GLN A 90 15.28 -43.91 -25.71
N ALA A 91 14.40 -44.91 -25.56
CA ALA A 91 13.22 -44.81 -24.68
C ALA A 91 13.61 -44.68 -23.19
N GLN A 92 14.70 -45.31 -22.76
CA GLN A 92 15.23 -45.15 -21.41
C GLN A 92 15.87 -43.77 -21.19
N MET A 93 16.56 -43.21 -22.19
CA MET A 93 17.09 -41.85 -22.10
C MET A 93 16.00 -40.79 -22.07
N GLU A 94 14.94 -40.97 -22.88
CA GLU A 94 13.83 -40.02 -22.95
C GLU A 94 13.06 -39.96 -21.62
N LYS A 95 12.79 -41.12 -21.00
CA LYS A 95 12.19 -41.20 -19.65
C LYS A 95 13.09 -40.68 -18.53
N LEU A 96 14.42 -40.77 -18.67
CA LEU A 96 15.37 -40.22 -17.70
C LEU A 96 15.43 -38.68 -17.80
N MET A 97 15.32 -38.15 -19.01
CA MET A 97 15.25 -36.70 -19.29
C MET A 97 13.94 -36.08 -18.79
N GLU A 98 12.82 -36.77 -18.93
CA GLU A 98 11.50 -36.33 -18.43
C GLU A 98 11.45 -36.26 -16.90
N LYS A 99 12.20 -37.14 -16.22
CA LYS A 99 12.39 -37.12 -14.76
C LYS A 99 13.33 -36.00 -14.26
N LEU A 100 14.24 -35.50 -15.11
CA LEU A 100 15.16 -34.41 -14.78
C LEU A 100 14.55 -33.01 -15.02
N SER A 101 13.44 -32.91 -15.77
CA SER A 101 12.77 -31.64 -16.10
C SER A 101 11.80 -31.11 -15.04
N GLN A 102 11.68 -31.73 -13.87
CA GLN A 102 10.83 -31.23 -12.78
C GLN A 102 11.53 -30.13 -11.96
N GLU A 103 11.79 -28.98 -12.57
CA GLU A 103 12.02 -27.71 -11.87
C GLU A 103 10.86 -26.76 -12.16
N LYS A 104 10.40 -26.01 -11.14
CA LYS A 104 9.26 -25.07 -11.24
C LYS A 104 9.41 -24.18 -12.48
N GLU A 105 8.52 -24.33 -13.46
CA GLU A 105 8.46 -23.44 -14.63
C GLU A 105 8.08 -22.03 -14.14
N GLU A 106 8.79 -21.00 -14.62
CA GLU A 106 8.36 -19.62 -14.45
C GLU A 106 7.12 -19.40 -15.33
N GLU A 107 6.02 -18.95 -14.74
CA GLU A 107 4.75 -18.71 -15.44
C GLU A 107 4.87 -17.51 -16.41
N ASP A 108 4.20 -17.60 -17.55
CA ASP A 108 4.10 -16.49 -18.51
C ASP A 108 3.33 -15.31 -17.87
N TYR A 109 3.68 -14.09 -18.27
CA TYR A 109 2.99 -12.89 -17.80
C TYR A 109 1.68 -12.69 -18.57
N GLU A 110 0.58 -12.38 -17.87
CA GLU A 110 -0.73 -12.15 -18.50
C GLU A 110 -0.92 -10.67 -18.87
N TYR A 111 -1.02 -10.39 -20.17
CA TYR A 111 -1.42 -9.08 -20.71
C TYR A 111 -2.84 -9.14 -21.31
N PRO A 112 -3.56 -8.00 -21.41
CA PRO A 112 -4.80 -7.92 -22.18
C PRO A 112 -4.62 -8.42 -23.61
N GLU A 113 -5.68 -8.97 -24.22
CA GLU A 113 -5.61 -9.57 -25.57
C GLU A 113 -5.00 -8.63 -26.61
N LYS A 114 -5.28 -7.32 -26.54
CA LYS A 114 -4.71 -6.31 -27.44
C LYS A 114 -3.21 -6.08 -27.28
N LEU A 115 -2.68 -6.32 -26.07
CA LEU A 115 -1.27 -6.16 -25.75
C LEU A 115 -0.51 -7.49 -25.78
N SER A 116 -1.18 -8.63 -25.92
CA SER A 116 -0.56 -9.95 -26.07
C SER A 116 -0.03 -10.15 -27.51
N ASN A 117 1.26 -10.45 -27.66
CA ASN A 117 1.86 -10.68 -28.97
C ASN A 117 3.13 -11.54 -28.90
N LYS A 118 2.97 -12.79 -28.47
CA LYS A 118 4.08 -13.77 -28.42
C LYS A 118 4.74 -14.00 -29.79
N ILE A 119 4.02 -13.82 -30.90
CA ILE A 119 4.56 -14.04 -32.25
C ILE A 119 5.60 -12.98 -32.61
N LEU A 120 5.39 -11.72 -32.19
CA LEU A 120 6.35 -10.64 -32.39
C LEU A 120 7.61 -10.88 -31.57
N GLU A 121 7.47 -11.30 -30.30
CA GLU A 121 8.58 -11.70 -29.43
C GLU A 121 9.39 -12.85 -30.05
N GLU A 122 8.73 -13.93 -30.48
CA GLU A 122 9.39 -15.05 -31.15
C GLU A 122 10.14 -14.61 -32.39
N THR A 123 9.55 -13.69 -33.18
CA THR A 123 10.18 -13.17 -34.40
C THR A 123 11.46 -12.43 -34.05
N TYR A 124 11.43 -11.53 -33.07
CA TYR A 124 12.61 -10.78 -32.62
C TYR A 124 13.72 -11.73 -32.12
N ILE A 125 13.39 -12.68 -31.25
CA ILE A 125 14.35 -13.66 -30.73
C ILE A 125 14.94 -14.54 -31.85
N SER A 126 14.11 -14.97 -32.80
CA SER A 126 14.58 -15.76 -33.95
C SER A 126 15.61 -15.02 -34.80
N LEU A 127 15.38 -13.72 -35.03
CA LEU A 127 16.28 -12.87 -35.80
C LEU A 127 17.59 -12.62 -35.04
N LEU A 128 17.54 -12.41 -33.71
CA LEU A 128 18.73 -12.27 -32.88
C LEU A 128 19.57 -13.55 -32.87
N LEU A 129 18.95 -14.73 -32.74
CA LEU A 129 19.67 -16.01 -32.80
C LEU A 129 20.35 -16.22 -34.16
N ALA A 130 19.68 -15.82 -35.25
CA ALA A 130 20.24 -15.92 -36.60
C ALA A 130 21.39 -14.93 -36.86
N ASN A 131 21.36 -13.75 -36.24
CA ASN A 131 22.42 -12.74 -36.33
C ASN A 131 22.73 -12.12 -34.96
N PRO A 132 23.52 -12.79 -34.10
CA PRO A 132 23.79 -12.32 -32.74
C PRO A 132 24.49 -10.96 -32.66
N LYS A 133 25.20 -10.55 -33.73
CA LYS A 133 25.86 -9.22 -33.81
C LYS A 133 24.86 -8.06 -33.72
N ALA A 134 23.61 -8.30 -34.12
CA ALA A 134 22.55 -7.31 -34.10
C ALA A 134 22.25 -6.78 -32.68
N ILE A 135 22.60 -7.54 -31.63
CA ILE A 135 22.43 -7.12 -30.24
C ILE A 135 23.19 -5.83 -29.89
N ALA A 136 24.23 -5.47 -30.66
CA ALA A 136 24.95 -4.20 -30.46
C ALA A 136 24.06 -2.96 -30.69
N MET A 137 23.05 -3.07 -31.55
CA MET A 137 22.15 -1.96 -31.90
C MET A 137 20.71 -2.17 -31.45
N TYR A 138 20.27 -3.43 -31.35
CA TYR A 138 18.87 -3.79 -31.12
C TYR A 138 18.67 -4.51 -29.79
N TYR A 139 19.39 -4.12 -28.74
CA TYR A 139 19.18 -4.62 -27.39
C TYR A 139 18.00 -3.92 -26.69
N ILE A 140 17.49 -4.56 -25.66
CA ILE A 140 16.45 -4.07 -24.77
C ILE A 140 17.03 -4.10 -23.35
N GLU A 141 17.08 -2.94 -22.69
CA GLU A 141 17.50 -2.81 -21.29
C GLU A 141 16.47 -3.41 -20.35
N LYS A 142 16.90 -3.83 -19.15
CA LYS A 142 16.03 -4.50 -18.17
C LYS A 142 14.79 -3.68 -17.81
N LYS A 143 14.95 -2.37 -17.61
CA LYS A 143 13.87 -1.41 -17.29
C LYS A 143 12.78 -1.26 -18.37
N ASP A 144 13.09 -1.66 -19.60
CA ASP A 144 12.20 -1.59 -20.76
C ASP A 144 11.81 -3.00 -21.27
N CYS A 145 12.13 -4.05 -20.51
CA CYS A 145 11.96 -5.45 -20.91
C CYS A 145 10.65 -6.03 -20.37
N TYR A 146 9.62 -6.12 -21.23
CA TYR A 146 8.25 -6.56 -20.88
C TYR A 146 7.79 -7.74 -21.74
N PHE A 147 8.61 -8.80 -21.80
CA PHE A 147 8.23 -10.05 -22.47
C PHE A 147 7.04 -10.70 -21.75
N GLU A 148 6.12 -11.22 -22.55
CA GLU A 148 5.00 -12.04 -22.11
C GLU A 148 5.46 -13.47 -21.83
N SER A 149 6.34 -14.02 -22.69
CA SER A 149 6.83 -15.37 -22.52
C SER A 149 8.09 -15.44 -21.65
N ALA A 150 8.00 -16.16 -20.52
CA ALA A 150 9.14 -16.41 -19.64
C ALA A 150 10.26 -17.19 -20.37
N LEU A 151 9.88 -18.11 -21.26
CA LEU A 151 10.80 -18.86 -22.11
C LEU A 151 11.59 -17.93 -23.05
N LEU A 152 10.92 -17.01 -23.75
CA LEU A 152 11.57 -16.10 -24.69
C LEU A 152 12.47 -15.09 -23.97
N LEU A 153 12.04 -14.61 -22.80
CA LEU A 153 12.86 -13.78 -21.93
C LEU A 153 14.14 -14.51 -21.51
N ASN A 154 14.03 -15.79 -21.13
CA ASN A 154 15.21 -16.58 -20.75
C ASN A 154 16.15 -16.84 -21.96
N ILE A 155 15.61 -17.07 -23.15
CA ILE A 155 16.41 -17.16 -24.38
C ILE A 155 17.09 -15.82 -24.69
N TYR A 156 16.40 -14.69 -24.51
CA TYR A 156 16.98 -13.35 -24.68
C TYR A 156 18.17 -13.13 -23.75
N LYS A 157 18.03 -13.46 -22.45
CA LYS A 157 19.15 -13.44 -21.49
C LYS A 157 20.31 -14.28 -21.99
N SER A 158 20.04 -15.46 -22.54
CA SER A 158 21.12 -16.30 -23.08
C SER A 158 21.84 -15.59 -24.21
N ILE A 159 21.12 -15.00 -25.17
CA ILE A 159 21.75 -14.27 -26.28
C ILE A 159 22.65 -13.15 -25.77
N LEU A 160 22.25 -12.43 -24.71
CA LEU A 160 23.06 -11.37 -24.09
C LEU A 160 24.37 -11.89 -23.49
N PHE A 161 24.35 -13.05 -22.83
CA PHE A 161 25.49 -13.58 -22.07
C PHE A 161 26.30 -14.67 -22.78
N THR A 162 25.80 -15.25 -23.89
CA THR A 162 26.47 -16.33 -24.62
C THR A 162 26.60 -16.06 -26.11
N GLU A 163 25.51 -16.10 -26.88
CA GLU A 163 25.59 -16.08 -28.36
C GLU A 163 26.03 -14.70 -28.91
N GLY A 164 25.59 -13.62 -28.27
CA GLY A 164 25.88 -12.23 -28.62
C GLY A 164 26.84 -11.53 -27.66
N GLU A 165 27.46 -12.26 -26.74
CA GLU A 165 28.22 -11.70 -25.61
C GLU A 165 29.30 -10.69 -26.03
N ALA A 166 30.02 -11.01 -27.12
CA ALA A 166 31.09 -10.18 -27.67
C ALA A 166 30.61 -8.85 -28.28
N TYR A 167 29.31 -8.70 -28.50
CA TYR A 167 28.69 -7.54 -29.17
C TYR A 167 27.73 -6.78 -28.26
N ALA A 168 27.21 -7.42 -27.21
CA ALA A 168 26.25 -6.83 -26.28
C ALA A 168 26.92 -5.74 -25.42
N PRO A 169 26.41 -4.49 -25.43
CA PRO A 169 26.90 -3.43 -24.55
C PRO A 169 26.72 -3.79 -23.08
N GLN A 170 27.56 -3.24 -22.20
CA GLN A 170 27.46 -3.50 -20.76
C GLN A 170 26.07 -3.11 -20.21
N VAL A 171 25.55 -1.95 -20.62
CA VAL A 171 24.22 -1.44 -20.26
C VAL A 171 23.08 -2.42 -20.64
N ALA A 172 23.28 -3.25 -21.68
CA ALA A 172 22.31 -4.26 -22.08
C ALA A 172 22.27 -5.48 -21.14
N LYS A 173 23.38 -5.74 -20.43
CA LYS A 173 23.54 -6.85 -19.48
C LYS A 173 23.19 -6.47 -18.05
N ASP A 174 23.26 -5.18 -17.72
CA ASP A 174 23.00 -4.67 -16.38
C ASP A 174 21.61 -5.11 -15.87
N GLU A 175 21.55 -5.50 -14.60
CA GLU A 175 20.35 -5.99 -13.89
C GLU A 175 19.70 -7.29 -14.42
N PHE A 176 20.23 -7.91 -15.49
CA PHE A 176 19.83 -9.25 -15.90
C PHE A 176 20.61 -10.33 -15.15
N ASN A 177 19.93 -11.42 -14.80
CA ASN A 177 20.57 -12.65 -14.35
C ASN A 177 20.95 -13.55 -15.54
N TYR A 178 21.88 -14.49 -15.30
CA TYR A 178 22.23 -15.52 -16.28
C TYR A 178 21.01 -16.37 -16.66
N ALA A 179 20.98 -16.78 -17.92
CA ALA A 179 19.93 -17.65 -18.42
C ALA A 179 20.02 -19.05 -17.78
N LYS A 180 18.85 -19.62 -17.47
CA LYS A 180 18.75 -21.05 -17.16
C LYS A 180 18.92 -21.84 -18.46
N GLU A 181 19.58 -22.99 -18.41
CA GLU A 181 19.76 -23.86 -19.58
C GLU A 181 19.12 -25.21 -19.31
N ASN A 182 18.22 -25.64 -20.20
CA ASN A 182 17.59 -26.95 -20.14
C ASN A 182 17.26 -27.46 -21.55
N TYR A 183 16.82 -28.71 -21.65
CA TYR A 183 16.55 -29.36 -22.94
C TYR A 183 15.48 -28.64 -23.77
N LYS A 184 14.41 -28.15 -23.12
CA LYS A 184 13.30 -27.42 -23.77
C LYS A 184 13.78 -26.09 -24.37
N ILE A 185 14.66 -25.38 -23.67
CA ILE A 185 15.29 -24.13 -24.14
C ILE A 185 16.19 -24.42 -25.34
N PHE A 186 17.03 -25.45 -25.27
CA PHE A 186 17.91 -25.84 -26.37
C PHE A 186 17.11 -26.19 -27.65
N GLN A 187 16.06 -27.02 -27.53
CA GLN A 187 15.18 -27.33 -28.66
C GLN A 187 14.51 -26.06 -29.22
N SER A 188 14.02 -25.19 -28.35
CA SER A 188 13.35 -23.93 -28.73
C SER A 188 14.31 -22.99 -29.47
N LYS A 189 15.56 -22.84 -28.99
CA LYS A 189 16.62 -22.08 -29.67
C LYS A 189 16.89 -22.61 -31.07
N LYS A 190 17.02 -23.94 -31.24
CA LYS A 190 17.27 -24.55 -32.56
C LYS A 190 16.11 -24.25 -33.54
N ARG A 191 14.87 -24.43 -33.10
CA ARG A 191 13.67 -24.11 -33.88
C ARG A 191 13.61 -22.63 -34.28
N LEU A 192 13.87 -21.73 -33.33
CA LEU A 192 13.88 -20.30 -33.57
C LEU A 192 15.04 -19.87 -34.49
N LEU A 193 16.21 -20.49 -34.38
CA LEU A 193 17.36 -20.23 -35.26
C LEU A 193 17.04 -20.56 -36.72
N GLU A 194 16.40 -21.70 -36.98
CA GLU A 194 15.95 -22.09 -38.34
C GLU A 194 14.90 -21.11 -38.87
N LYS A 195 13.93 -20.71 -38.02
CA LYS A 195 12.91 -19.70 -38.35
C LYS A 195 13.54 -18.35 -38.70
N GLY A 196 14.56 -17.93 -37.94
CA GLY A 196 15.28 -16.68 -38.16
C GLY A 196 16.09 -16.68 -39.45
N LYS A 197 16.82 -17.75 -39.75
CA LYS A 197 17.61 -17.90 -40.99
C LYS A 197 16.74 -17.85 -42.25
N ASN A 198 15.53 -18.38 -42.18
CA ASN A 198 14.58 -18.39 -43.29
C ASN A 198 13.70 -17.13 -43.35
N SER A 199 13.80 -16.23 -42.36
CA SER A 199 12.99 -15.02 -42.27
C SER A 199 13.48 -13.95 -43.24
N LYS A 200 12.56 -13.38 -44.02
CA LYS A 200 12.79 -12.20 -44.86
C LYS A 200 12.32 -10.89 -44.19
N LYS A 201 11.98 -10.94 -42.89
CA LYS A 201 11.49 -9.78 -42.17
C LYS A 201 12.61 -8.77 -41.91
N ASN A 202 12.29 -7.49 -41.97
CA ASN A 202 13.22 -6.42 -41.62
C ASN A 202 13.41 -6.38 -40.09
N PHE A 203 14.66 -6.55 -39.64
CA PHE A 203 15.02 -6.56 -38.22
C PHE A 203 14.63 -5.26 -37.51
N GLU A 204 14.98 -4.12 -38.09
CA GLU A 204 14.72 -2.80 -37.51
C GLU A 204 13.22 -2.58 -37.30
N LYS A 205 12.40 -2.95 -38.29
CA LYS A 205 10.94 -2.85 -38.19
C LYS A 205 10.40 -3.71 -37.05
N VAL A 206 10.84 -4.97 -36.95
CA VAL A 206 10.43 -5.88 -35.87
C VAL A 206 10.86 -5.35 -34.50
N TYR A 207 12.08 -4.80 -34.39
CA TYR A 207 12.58 -4.21 -33.16
C TYR A 207 11.75 -2.98 -32.75
N VAL A 208 11.46 -2.07 -33.68
CA VAL A 208 10.66 -0.87 -33.41
C VAL A 208 9.24 -1.24 -32.96
N GLU A 209 8.58 -2.19 -33.64
CA GLU A 209 7.26 -2.67 -33.24
C GLU A 209 7.27 -3.29 -31.84
N LEU A 210 8.28 -4.11 -31.53
CA LEU A 210 8.41 -4.75 -30.22
C LEU A 210 8.69 -3.71 -29.12
N ARG A 211 9.55 -2.72 -29.38
CA ARG A 211 9.84 -1.64 -28.44
C ARG A 211 8.59 -0.80 -28.16
N LYS A 212 7.82 -0.41 -29.18
CA LYS A 212 6.55 0.31 -28.98
C LYS A 212 5.61 -0.49 -28.08
N LEU A 213 5.45 -1.78 -28.35
CA LEU A 213 4.61 -2.67 -27.54
C LEU A 213 5.09 -2.74 -26.09
N PHE A 214 6.40 -2.83 -25.86
CA PHE A 214 6.96 -2.85 -24.50
C PHE A 214 6.77 -1.53 -23.76
N GLU A 215 6.84 -0.37 -24.44
CA GLU A 215 6.52 0.91 -23.81
C GLU A 215 5.04 1.00 -23.42
N ILE A 216 4.12 0.48 -24.24
CA ILE A 216 2.68 0.42 -23.91
C ILE A 216 2.44 -0.54 -22.73
N ARG A 217 3.04 -1.73 -22.74
CA ARG A 217 2.95 -2.70 -21.63
C ARG A 217 3.52 -2.13 -20.33
N LYS A 218 4.63 -1.39 -20.42
CA LYS A 218 5.21 -0.65 -19.30
C LYS A 218 4.20 0.36 -18.76
N GLY A 219 3.69 1.26 -19.61
CA GLY A 219 2.68 2.24 -19.24
C GLY A 219 1.45 1.62 -18.59
N TYR A 220 0.91 0.56 -19.19
CA TYR A 220 -0.23 -0.20 -18.67
C TYR A 220 0.06 -0.79 -17.28
N THR A 221 1.21 -1.45 -17.12
CA THR A 221 1.57 -2.12 -15.86
C THR A 221 1.91 -1.12 -14.75
N THR A 222 2.50 0.02 -15.10
CA THR A 222 2.84 1.07 -14.13
C THR A 222 1.65 1.97 -13.77
N SER A 223 0.61 1.99 -14.59
CA SER A 223 -0.54 2.86 -14.37
C SER A 223 -1.49 2.26 -13.32
N PRO A 224 -1.80 2.99 -12.23
CA PRO A 224 -2.61 2.46 -11.13
C PRO A 224 -4.12 2.55 -11.36
N ILE A 225 -4.58 3.26 -12.39
CA ILE A 225 -6.00 3.57 -12.66
C ILE A 225 -6.49 2.75 -13.86
N LYS A 226 -7.62 2.06 -13.71
CA LYS A 226 -8.18 1.16 -14.74
C LYS A 226 -8.59 1.90 -16.01
N GLU A 227 -9.11 3.11 -15.89
CA GLU A 227 -9.48 3.96 -17.01
C GLU A 227 -8.25 4.34 -17.84
N THR A 228 -7.16 4.72 -17.19
CA THR A 228 -5.87 5.05 -17.83
C THR A 228 -5.26 3.82 -18.47
N GLN A 229 -5.32 2.66 -17.81
CA GLN A 229 -4.90 1.38 -18.38
C GLN A 229 -5.62 1.11 -19.70
N LYS A 230 -6.94 1.31 -19.73
CA LYS A 230 -7.74 1.14 -20.95
C LYS A 230 -7.38 2.15 -22.05
N GLN A 231 -7.16 3.42 -21.70
CA GLN A 231 -6.73 4.44 -22.66
C GLN A 231 -5.33 4.15 -23.23
N ILE A 232 -4.41 3.67 -22.40
CA ILE A 232 -3.06 3.25 -22.84
C ILE A 232 -3.17 2.02 -23.75
N GLU A 233 -4.05 1.06 -23.42
CA GLU A 233 -4.34 -0.10 -24.26
C GLU A 233 -4.84 0.33 -25.65
N GLU A 234 -5.68 1.36 -25.75
CA GLU A 234 -6.24 1.88 -27.00
C GLU A 234 -5.19 2.54 -27.93
N ILE A 235 -3.97 2.82 -27.48
CA ILE A 235 -2.90 3.38 -28.33
C ILE A 235 -2.61 2.47 -29.54
N VAL A 236 -2.71 1.15 -29.38
CA VAL A 236 -2.46 0.19 -30.47
C VAL A 236 -3.48 0.33 -31.61
N ASP A 237 -4.64 0.92 -31.34
CA ASP A 237 -5.73 1.14 -32.30
C ASP A 237 -5.67 2.53 -32.96
N TYR A 238 -4.65 3.35 -32.69
CA TYR A 238 -4.52 4.66 -33.31
C TYR A 238 -4.30 4.54 -34.83
N GLU A 239 -5.00 5.37 -35.61
CA GLU A 239 -4.94 5.34 -37.09
C GLU A 239 -3.50 5.45 -37.66
N LEU A 240 -2.61 6.11 -36.92
CA LEU A 240 -1.21 6.33 -37.32
C LEU A 240 -0.21 5.55 -36.47
N TYR A 241 -0.64 4.58 -35.65
CA TYR A 241 0.23 3.81 -34.76
C TYR A 241 1.44 3.20 -35.48
N ASP A 242 1.21 2.62 -36.66
CA ASP A 242 2.26 2.03 -37.51
C ASP A 242 3.37 3.03 -37.88
N ARG A 243 3.03 4.32 -37.98
CA ARG A 243 3.96 5.39 -38.36
C ARG A 243 4.62 6.10 -37.17
N MET A 244 4.10 5.90 -35.96
CA MET A 244 4.69 6.51 -34.76
C MET A 244 6.12 6.02 -34.53
N THR A 245 6.92 6.78 -33.82
CA THR A 245 8.21 6.39 -33.27
C THR A 245 8.05 5.88 -31.85
N ILE A 246 9.09 5.24 -31.30
CA ILE A 246 9.08 4.80 -29.89
C ILE A 246 8.89 6.00 -28.95
N GLN A 247 9.50 7.16 -29.27
CA GLN A 247 9.37 8.37 -28.45
C GLN A 247 7.94 8.94 -28.52
N GLU A 248 7.31 8.99 -29.69
CA GLU A 248 5.93 9.45 -29.81
C GLU A 248 4.94 8.56 -29.04
N VAL A 249 5.21 7.25 -28.95
CA VAL A 249 4.42 6.35 -28.09
C VAL A 249 4.63 6.68 -26.61
N LYS A 250 5.86 6.94 -26.17
CA LYS A 250 6.15 7.40 -24.80
C LYS A 250 5.43 8.71 -24.49
N ASP A 251 5.51 9.67 -25.40
CA ASP A 251 4.89 10.99 -25.24
C ASP A 251 3.36 10.86 -25.21
N ALA A 252 2.77 9.97 -26.02
CA ALA A 252 1.34 9.68 -25.97
C ALA A 252 0.92 9.06 -24.62
N ILE A 253 1.71 8.13 -24.07
CA ILE A 253 1.45 7.56 -22.74
C ILE A 253 1.54 8.65 -21.67
N ILE A 254 2.60 9.46 -21.69
CA ILE A 254 2.78 10.60 -20.77
C ILE A 254 1.60 11.55 -20.91
N GLN A 255 1.17 11.84 -22.14
CA GLN A 255 0.02 12.68 -22.40
C GLN A 255 -1.25 12.07 -21.82
N ILE A 256 -1.53 10.77 -21.99
CA ILE A 256 -2.69 10.11 -21.37
C ILE A 256 -2.62 10.25 -19.84
N THR A 257 -1.50 9.89 -19.23
CA THR A 257 -1.32 9.98 -17.78
C THR A 257 -1.37 11.43 -17.26
N THR A 258 -0.97 12.42 -18.06
CA THR A 258 -0.98 13.84 -17.69
C THR A 258 -2.34 14.50 -17.98
N THR A 259 -3.02 14.06 -19.04
CA THR A 259 -4.33 14.55 -19.49
C THR A 259 -5.46 13.98 -18.63
N GLU A 260 -5.21 12.98 -17.79
CA GLU A 260 -6.10 12.62 -16.67
C GLU A 260 -6.31 13.74 -15.64
N LYS A 261 -5.55 14.84 -15.71
CA LYS A 261 -6.01 16.11 -15.11
C LYS A 261 -7.39 16.56 -15.64
N PHE A 262 -7.88 15.99 -16.73
CA PHE A 262 -9.19 16.24 -17.34
C PHE A 262 -10.04 14.96 -17.37
N LYS A 263 -10.77 14.70 -16.28
CA LYS A 263 -11.83 13.67 -16.26
C LYS A 263 -12.89 14.00 -17.32
N ARG A 264 -12.93 13.25 -18.44
CA ARG A 264 -13.98 13.35 -19.46
C ARG A 264 -15.05 12.30 -19.18
N SER A 265 -16.23 12.74 -18.75
CA SER A 265 -17.42 11.88 -18.63
C SER A 265 -18.53 12.44 -19.50
N VAL A 266 -19.33 11.55 -20.09
CA VAL A 266 -20.58 11.93 -20.76
C VAL A 266 -21.68 11.85 -19.72
N LEU A 267 -22.11 13.00 -19.19
CA LEU A 267 -23.07 13.06 -18.08
C LEU A 267 -24.38 12.32 -18.36
N SER A 268 -24.79 12.21 -19.63
CA SER A 268 -26.01 11.52 -20.04
C SER A 268 -25.89 9.99 -20.08
N ASN A 269 -24.68 9.44 -20.09
CA ASN A 269 -24.50 7.99 -20.09
C ASN A 269 -24.88 7.42 -18.73
N ASP A 270 -25.61 6.31 -18.72
CA ASP A 270 -25.99 5.56 -17.51
C ASP A 270 -26.75 6.37 -16.44
N ILE A 271 -27.37 7.52 -16.78
CA ILE A 271 -28.17 8.35 -15.84
C ILE A 271 -29.24 7.51 -15.13
N THR A 272 -29.98 6.68 -15.87
CA THR A 272 -31.03 5.85 -15.28
C THR A 272 -30.43 4.83 -14.31
N LYS A 273 -29.29 4.24 -14.64
CA LYS A 273 -28.59 3.29 -13.76
C LYS A 273 -28.05 3.99 -12.51
N PHE A 274 -27.53 5.20 -12.64
CA PHE A 274 -27.08 6.04 -11.54
C PHE A 274 -28.22 6.48 -10.62
N LEU A 275 -29.39 6.83 -11.18
CA LEU A 275 -30.58 7.16 -10.39
C LEU A 275 -31.10 5.93 -9.64
N LEU A 276 -31.17 4.79 -10.34
CA LEU A 276 -31.66 3.54 -9.78
C LEU A 276 -30.70 2.89 -8.78
N SER A 277 -29.40 3.20 -8.83
CA SER A 277 -28.44 2.60 -7.89
C SER A 277 -28.70 3.04 -6.45
N GLY A 278 -29.24 4.25 -6.22
CA GLY A 278 -29.69 4.76 -4.92
C GLY A 278 -28.58 5.01 -3.88
N GLU A 279 -27.62 4.11 -3.81
CA GLU A 279 -26.36 4.15 -3.07
C GLU A 279 -25.27 4.71 -3.97
N ASN A 280 -24.97 5.99 -3.79
CA ASN A 280 -23.80 6.62 -4.38
C ASN A 280 -23.13 7.51 -3.32
N ASN A 281 -21.84 7.82 -3.51
CA ASN A 281 -21.06 8.62 -2.56
C ASN A 281 -21.64 10.02 -2.30
N LEU A 282 -22.68 10.43 -3.04
CA LEU A 282 -23.35 11.73 -2.91
C LEU A 282 -24.39 11.73 -1.78
N ASN A 283 -25.03 10.60 -1.50
CA ASN A 283 -26.18 10.51 -0.59
C ASN A 283 -25.84 9.96 0.81
N SER A 284 -24.71 9.27 1.00
CA SER A 284 -24.34 8.70 2.30
C SER A 284 -22.83 8.44 2.46
N GLY A 285 -22.15 9.32 3.19
CA GLY A 285 -20.83 9.08 3.76
C GLY A 285 -20.90 8.39 5.14
N LEU A 286 -19.75 8.17 5.78
CA LEU A 286 -19.73 7.62 7.15
C LEU A 286 -20.30 8.64 8.14
N SER A 287 -21.12 8.23 9.10
CA SER A 287 -21.61 9.18 10.11
C SER A 287 -20.46 9.74 10.95
N LEU A 288 -20.54 11.02 11.30
CA LEU A 288 -19.69 11.63 12.33
C LEU A 288 -20.20 11.21 13.73
N PRO A 289 -19.42 11.44 14.80
CA PRO A 289 -19.93 11.32 16.18
C PRO A 289 -20.95 12.42 16.53
N PHE A 290 -21.22 13.34 15.61
CA PHE A 290 -22.10 14.51 15.76
C PHE A 290 -23.33 14.35 14.85
N PRO A 291 -24.53 14.08 15.41
CA PRO A 291 -25.74 13.81 14.61
C PRO A 291 -26.13 14.92 13.62
N ILE A 292 -26.17 16.18 14.05
CA ILE A 292 -26.55 17.31 13.19
C ILE A 292 -25.50 17.51 12.10
N LEU A 293 -24.20 17.54 12.44
CA LEU A 293 -23.17 17.62 11.40
C LEU A 293 -23.16 16.41 10.46
N SER A 294 -23.48 15.20 10.95
CA SER A 294 -23.63 14.01 10.10
C SER A 294 -24.74 14.22 9.07
N ASP A 295 -25.89 14.72 9.49
CA ASP A 295 -27.04 14.92 8.61
C ASP A 295 -26.82 16.06 7.61
N VAL A 296 -26.16 17.13 8.05
CA VAL A 296 -25.87 18.32 7.25
C VAL A 296 -24.77 18.08 6.22
N PHE A 297 -23.74 17.31 6.57
CA PHE A 297 -22.65 16.96 5.66
C PHE A 297 -22.96 15.71 4.82
N LYS A 298 -24.04 14.99 5.15
CA LYS A 298 -24.31 13.63 4.64
C LYS A 298 -23.15 12.68 4.98
N GLY A 299 -22.58 12.87 6.17
CA GLY A 299 -21.44 12.13 6.68
C GLY A 299 -20.10 12.52 6.05
N ILE A 300 -19.13 11.63 6.22
CA ILE A 300 -17.75 11.73 5.74
C ILE A 300 -17.68 11.08 4.37
N ARG A 301 -17.73 11.91 3.33
CA ARG A 301 -17.79 11.48 1.93
C ARG A 301 -16.40 11.39 1.33
N LYS A 302 -16.17 10.31 0.57
CA LYS A 302 -14.96 10.12 -0.22
C LYS A 302 -14.98 11.03 -1.44
N GLY A 303 -13.81 11.51 -1.86
CA GLY A 303 -13.71 12.51 -2.93
C GLY A 303 -13.76 13.95 -2.45
N GLU A 304 -13.90 14.18 -1.14
CA GLU A 304 -14.10 15.50 -0.56
C GLU A 304 -13.10 15.83 0.54
N THR A 305 -12.98 17.13 0.79
CA THR A 305 -12.15 17.73 1.84
C THR A 305 -13.00 18.39 2.92
N MET A 306 -12.64 18.16 4.18
CA MET A 306 -13.24 18.83 5.32
C MET A 306 -12.16 19.52 6.14
N SER A 307 -12.35 20.79 6.46
CA SER A 307 -11.48 21.48 7.40
C SER A 307 -12.24 22.02 8.61
N TYR A 308 -11.55 22.03 9.74
CA TYR A 308 -12.01 22.68 10.96
C TYR A 308 -10.91 23.61 11.47
N ALA A 309 -11.28 24.86 11.72
CA ALA A 309 -10.38 25.88 12.22
C ALA A 309 -10.69 26.18 13.68
N MET A 310 -9.65 26.17 14.53
CA MET A 310 -9.76 26.58 15.94
C MET A 310 -8.60 27.48 16.34
N PRO A 311 -8.72 28.27 17.42
CA PRO A 311 -7.59 28.99 17.98
C PRO A 311 -6.49 28.04 18.50
N SER A 312 -5.37 28.62 18.93
CA SER A 312 -4.27 27.83 19.50
C SER A 312 -4.74 27.19 20.81
N ASN A 313 -4.20 26.01 21.14
CA ASN A 313 -4.52 25.28 22.38
C ASN A 313 -6.02 24.99 22.63
N SER A 314 -6.85 25.06 21.59
CA SER A 314 -8.30 24.81 21.69
C SER A 314 -8.68 23.35 21.40
N GLY A 315 -7.72 22.43 21.36
CA GLY A 315 -8.01 21.00 21.17
C GLY A 315 -8.16 20.53 19.71
N LYS A 316 -7.53 21.20 18.74
CA LYS A 316 -7.53 20.77 17.32
C LYS A 316 -7.14 19.31 17.12
N SER A 317 -5.95 18.93 17.58
CA SER A 317 -5.43 17.56 17.46
C SER A 317 -6.28 16.55 18.23
N ARG A 318 -6.85 16.97 19.37
CA ARG A 318 -7.80 16.20 20.17
C ARG A 318 -9.08 15.87 19.38
N PHE A 319 -9.64 16.87 18.71
CA PHE A 319 -10.77 16.70 17.79
C PHE A 319 -10.41 15.81 16.59
N THR A 320 -9.20 15.96 16.03
CA THR A 320 -8.67 15.08 14.97
C THR A 320 -8.65 13.61 15.42
N ILE A 321 -8.14 13.34 16.63
CA ILE A 321 -8.07 11.99 17.20
C ILE A 321 -9.46 11.43 17.48
N ASP A 322 -10.40 12.24 17.99
CA ASP A 322 -11.78 11.79 18.23
C ASP A 322 -12.46 11.34 16.93
N LEU A 323 -12.36 12.16 15.87
CA LEU A 323 -12.86 11.80 14.54
C LEU A 323 -12.17 10.55 13.96
N ALA A 324 -10.83 10.48 14.05
CA ALA A 324 -10.07 9.35 13.54
C ALA A 324 -10.41 8.05 14.29
N ALA A 325 -10.51 8.10 15.62
CA ALA A 325 -10.91 6.95 16.44
C ALA A 325 -12.34 6.50 16.14
N TYR A 326 -13.26 7.45 15.95
CA TYR A 326 -14.63 7.12 15.56
C TYR A 326 -14.67 6.41 14.19
N ILE A 327 -13.98 6.94 13.19
CA ILE A 327 -13.88 6.30 11.86
C ILE A 327 -13.21 4.93 11.95
N ALA A 328 -12.14 4.82 12.72
CA ALA A 328 -11.39 3.58 12.86
C ALA A 328 -12.24 2.49 13.51
N TYR A 329 -12.79 2.76 14.70
CA TYR A 329 -13.37 1.71 15.52
C TYR A 329 -14.88 1.55 15.33
N LYS A 330 -15.63 2.65 15.10
CA LYS A 330 -17.08 2.54 14.85
C LYS A 330 -17.37 2.05 13.44
N HIS A 331 -16.62 2.54 12.45
CA HIS A 331 -16.84 2.24 11.04
C HIS A 331 -15.88 1.19 10.46
N ASN A 332 -14.95 0.67 11.27
CA ASN A 332 -13.99 -0.36 10.88
C ASN A 332 -13.16 0.03 9.64
N LYS A 333 -12.59 1.25 9.66
CA LYS A 333 -11.78 1.78 8.56
C LYS A 333 -10.35 2.04 9.00
N LYS A 334 -9.40 1.94 8.06
CA LYS A 334 -8.04 2.43 8.29
C LYS A 334 -8.01 3.94 8.13
N VAL A 335 -7.28 4.61 9.03
CA VAL A 335 -7.14 6.07 9.02
C VAL A 335 -5.65 6.44 9.03
N LEU A 336 -5.25 7.41 8.22
CA LEU A 336 -3.92 8.01 8.29
C LEU A 336 -3.98 9.37 8.96
N ILE A 337 -3.11 9.62 9.93
CA ILE A 337 -2.91 10.94 10.52
C ILE A 337 -1.50 11.39 10.15
N VAL A 338 -1.44 12.50 9.42
CA VAL A 338 -0.20 13.20 9.09
C VAL A 338 -0.14 14.43 9.99
N SER A 339 0.89 14.56 10.83
CA SER A 339 0.98 15.67 11.78
C SER A 339 2.27 16.48 11.67
N ASN A 340 2.12 17.80 11.76
CA ASN A 340 3.22 18.78 11.81
C ASN A 340 3.63 19.17 13.24
N GLU A 341 2.72 19.02 14.21
CA GLU A 341 2.88 19.68 15.52
C GLU A 341 3.10 18.70 16.67
N MET A 342 2.46 17.54 16.65
CA MET A 342 2.49 16.60 17.77
C MET A 342 3.36 15.39 17.47
N SER A 343 4.12 14.96 18.48
CA SER A 343 4.88 13.70 18.41
C SER A 343 3.96 12.49 18.51
N GLU A 344 4.46 11.35 18.03
CA GLU A 344 3.77 10.06 18.09
C GLU A 344 3.34 9.70 19.53
N GLU A 345 4.20 9.93 20.52
CA GLU A 345 3.90 9.64 21.93
C GLU A 345 2.71 10.42 22.46
N LYS A 346 2.62 11.72 22.13
CA LYS A 346 1.48 12.55 22.53
C LYS A 346 0.20 12.14 21.82
N MET A 347 0.29 11.75 20.55
CA MET A 347 -0.87 11.25 19.79
C MET A 347 -1.35 9.91 20.35
N LYS A 348 -0.44 9.01 20.73
CA LYS A 348 -0.76 7.75 21.41
C LYS A 348 -1.48 7.99 22.74
N LEU A 349 -0.96 8.91 23.56
CA LEU A 349 -1.60 9.28 24.82
C LEU A 349 -3.02 9.81 24.59
N CYS A 350 -3.18 10.74 23.65
CA CYS A 350 -4.49 11.28 23.27
C CYS A 350 -5.44 10.18 22.78
N LEU A 351 -4.96 9.24 21.95
CA LEU A 351 -5.75 8.12 21.45
C LEU A 351 -6.23 7.20 22.58
N ILE A 352 -5.36 6.85 23.53
CA ILE A 352 -5.74 6.05 24.70
C ILE A 352 -6.82 6.77 25.49
N THR A 353 -6.60 8.05 25.84
CA THR A 353 -7.59 8.89 26.54
C THR A 353 -8.93 8.92 25.81
N THR A 354 -8.93 9.04 24.48
CA THR A 354 -10.15 9.08 23.68
C THR A 354 -10.92 7.76 23.78
N ILE A 355 -10.22 6.63 23.58
CA ILE A 355 -10.85 5.31 23.53
C ILE A 355 -11.40 4.89 24.88
N VAL A 356 -10.67 5.14 25.98
CA VAL A 356 -11.13 4.76 27.31
C VAL A 356 -12.35 5.56 27.77
N ASN A 357 -12.58 6.77 27.24
CA ASN A 357 -13.68 7.64 27.67
C ASN A 357 -14.86 7.69 26.68
N ASN A 358 -14.64 7.44 25.39
CA ASN A 358 -15.69 7.59 24.38
C ASN A 358 -16.80 6.54 24.56
N LYS A 359 -18.03 6.99 24.83
CA LYS A 359 -19.19 6.14 25.13
C LYS A 359 -19.52 5.12 24.04
N GLU A 360 -19.34 5.46 22.77
CA GLU A 360 -19.62 4.54 21.66
C GLU A 360 -18.53 3.48 21.53
N ILE A 361 -17.27 3.84 21.78
CA ILE A 361 -16.13 2.92 21.72
C ILE A 361 -16.10 2.01 22.96
N GLN A 362 -16.49 2.51 24.14
CA GLN A 362 -16.68 1.69 25.35
C GLN A 362 -17.64 0.52 25.15
N LYS A 363 -18.69 0.71 24.33
CA LYS A 363 -19.62 -0.38 23.98
C LYS A 363 -18.94 -1.46 23.13
N LEU A 364 -17.89 -1.13 22.39
CA LEU A 364 -17.16 -2.07 21.53
C LEU A 364 -16.17 -2.93 22.33
N HIS A 365 -15.42 -2.33 23.26
CA HIS A 365 -14.46 -3.06 24.08
C HIS A 365 -15.04 -3.59 25.41
N GLY A 366 -16.24 -3.16 25.82
CA GLY A 366 -16.98 -3.72 26.95
C GLY A 366 -16.61 -3.20 28.34
N HIS A 367 -15.72 -2.20 28.43
CA HIS A 367 -15.27 -1.61 29.71
C HIS A 367 -15.84 -0.20 29.87
N LYS A 368 -16.35 0.11 31.06
CA LYS A 368 -16.85 1.44 31.40
C LYS A 368 -15.84 2.17 32.24
N LEU A 369 -15.00 2.95 31.58
CA LEU A 369 -13.93 3.70 32.22
C LEU A 369 -14.22 5.20 32.20
N ARG A 370 -13.57 5.92 33.11
CA ARG A 370 -13.57 7.38 33.15
C ARG A 370 -12.25 7.82 33.74
N ILE A 371 -11.30 8.17 32.88
CA ILE A 371 -9.91 8.45 33.25
C ILE A 371 -9.37 9.57 32.36
N SER A 372 -8.90 10.64 32.98
CA SER A 372 -8.29 11.77 32.30
C SER A 372 -6.91 11.44 31.73
N GLU A 373 -6.48 12.24 30.76
CA GLU A 373 -5.14 12.20 30.19
C GLU A 373 -4.07 12.40 31.26
N GLY A 374 -4.31 13.30 32.22
CA GLY A 374 -3.40 13.56 33.35
C GLY A 374 -3.22 12.34 34.23
N GLU A 375 -4.30 11.63 34.57
CA GLU A 375 -4.24 10.39 35.35
C GLU A 375 -3.44 9.29 34.63
N ILE A 376 -3.66 9.12 33.31
CA ILE A 376 -2.90 8.14 32.50
C ILE A 376 -1.41 8.50 32.47
N LEU A 377 -1.09 9.78 32.24
CA LEU A 377 0.28 10.28 32.14
C LEU A 377 1.03 10.18 33.47
N GLU A 378 0.38 10.55 34.57
CA GLU A 378 0.93 10.47 35.93
C GLU A 378 0.89 9.05 36.51
N PHE A 379 0.35 8.09 35.76
CA PHE A 379 0.24 6.68 36.14
C PHE A 379 -0.56 6.47 37.43
N LYS A 380 -1.66 7.22 37.57
CA LYS A 380 -2.57 7.22 38.74
C LYS A 380 -3.82 6.39 38.47
N TYR A 381 -4.10 5.44 39.35
CA TYR A 381 -5.26 4.55 39.25
C TYR A 381 -5.90 4.33 40.63
N LYS A 382 -7.22 4.18 40.65
CA LYS A 382 -7.99 3.94 41.87
C LYS A 382 -7.98 2.46 42.25
N PRO A 383 -7.88 2.14 43.56
CA PRO A 383 -7.97 0.77 44.04
C PRO A 383 -9.40 0.21 43.97
N ASP A 384 -9.49 -1.11 44.06
CA ASP A 384 -10.75 -1.82 44.32
C ASP A 384 -11.25 -1.52 45.74
N GLU A 385 -12.58 -1.45 45.95
CA GLU A 385 -13.20 -1.05 47.23
C GLU A 385 -12.70 -1.84 48.45
N ASN A 386 -12.33 -3.12 48.26
CA ASN A 386 -11.89 -4.02 49.33
C ASN A 386 -10.36 -4.21 49.40
N SER A 387 -9.59 -3.46 48.62
CA SER A 387 -8.13 -3.61 48.60
C SER A 387 -7.48 -2.84 49.75
N ASN A 388 -6.51 -3.47 50.41
CA ASN A 388 -5.79 -2.87 51.53
C ASN A 388 -4.52 -2.15 51.03
N VAL A 389 -4.72 -0.99 50.39
CA VAL A 389 -3.62 -0.16 49.87
C VAL A 389 -3.74 1.28 50.31
N GLU A 390 -2.60 1.93 50.54
CA GLU A 390 -2.53 3.35 50.87
C GLU A 390 -2.90 4.19 49.64
N THR A 391 -3.77 5.17 49.82
CA THR A 391 -4.20 6.11 48.79
C THR A 391 -3.83 7.55 49.11
N ASP A 392 -3.70 8.38 48.08
CA ASP A 392 -3.58 9.83 48.23
C ASP A 392 -4.92 10.51 48.60
N GLU A 393 -4.89 11.84 48.73
CA GLU A 393 -6.06 12.67 49.08
C GLU A 393 -7.19 12.61 48.03
N TYR A 394 -6.89 12.16 46.80
CA TYR A 394 -7.84 12.02 45.70
C TYR A 394 -8.28 10.56 45.48
N GLY A 395 -7.80 9.62 46.32
CA GLY A 395 -8.15 8.21 46.29
C GLY A 395 -7.36 7.36 45.30
N TYR A 396 -6.23 7.83 44.78
CA TYR A 396 -5.34 7.03 43.93
C TYR A 396 -4.34 6.24 44.75
N VAL A 397 -3.94 5.06 44.27
CA VAL A 397 -2.94 4.23 44.95
C VAL A 397 -1.59 4.96 45.03
N LEU A 398 -1.09 5.16 46.25
CA LEU A 398 0.15 5.90 46.50
C LEU A 398 1.36 5.01 46.20
N ARG A 399 2.30 5.50 45.39
CA ARG A 399 3.59 4.83 45.13
C ARG A 399 4.52 5.05 46.32
N LYS A 400 5.07 3.98 46.89
CA LYS A 400 5.91 4.07 48.11
C LYS A 400 7.26 4.71 47.78
N GLU A 401 7.85 5.37 48.78
CA GLU A 401 9.19 5.94 48.68
C GLU A 401 10.21 4.82 48.36
N ASN A 402 10.97 4.98 47.29
CA ASN A 402 11.90 3.98 46.73
C ASN A 402 11.27 2.70 46.14
N GLU A 403 9.95 2.67 45.86
CA GLU A 403 9.33 1.56 45.14
C GLU A 403 9.68 1.61 43.64
N GLU A 404 10.30 0.54 43.13
CA GLU A 404 10.53 0.39 41.69
C GLU A 404 9.20 0.33 40.91
N LEU A 405 9.18 0.90 39.69
CA LEU A 405 7.97 0.97 38.87
C LEU A 405 7.37 -0.41 38.57
N ALA A 406 8.21 -1.45 38.42
CA ALA A 406 7.75 -2.81 38.18
C ALA A 406 6.97 -3.38 39.38
N ASN A 407 7.43 -3.11 40.60
CA ASN A 407 6.74 -3.53 41.82
C ASN A 407 5.42 -2.76 42.00
N PHE A 408 5.43 -1.45 41.72
CA PHE A 408 4.22 -0.64 41.74
C PHE A 408 3.18 -1.14 40.73
N THR A 409 3.62 -1.45 39.50
CA THR A 409 2.76 -2.00 38.44
C THR A 409 2.15 -3.33 38.87
N LYS A 410 2.92 -4.21 39.50
CA LYS A 410 2.43 -5.50 40.01
C LYS A 410 1.37 -5.31 41.09
N ARG A 411 1.58 -4.35 41.99
CA ARG A 411 0.61 -3.99 43.03
C ARG A 411 -0.68 -3.42 42.43
N LEU A 412 -0.59 -2.58 41.39
CA LEU A 412 -1.77 -2.09 40.66
C LEU A 412 -2.53 -3.23 39.97
N LEU A 413 -1.83 -4.19 39.34
CA LEU A 413 -2.46 -5.37 38.74
C LEU A 413 -3.24 -6.21 39.75
N GLU A 414 -2.74 -6.32 40.98
CA GLU A 414 -3.40 -7.07 42.04
C GLU A 414 -4.60 -6.31 42.62
N ASN A 415 -4.50 -4.98 42.78
CA ASN A 415 -5.41 -4.20 43.62
C ASN A 415 -6.28 -3.16 42.88
N SER A 416 -6.14 -2.98 41.56
CA SER A 416 -6.91 -2.00 40.79
C SER A 416 -7.54 -2.65 39.56
N THR A 417 -8.86 -2.87 39.60
CA THR A 417 -9.65 -3.27 38.44
C THR A 417 -9.61 -2.19 37.36
N GLN A 418 -9.65 -0.91 37.74
CA GLN A 418 -9.49 0.21 36.80
C GLN A 418 -8.20 0.08 35.97
N PHE A 419 -7.05 -0.22 36.62
CA PHE A 419 -5.79 -0.40 35.90
C PHE A 419 -5.82 -1.65 35.00
N LYS A 420 -6.36 -2.77 35.48
CA LYS A 420 -6.52 -4.00 34.69
C LYS A 420 -7.37 -3.76 33.43
N GLU A 421 -8.49 -3.07 33.56
CA GLU A 421 -9.39 -2.73 32.45
C GLU A 421 -8.71 -1.79 31.44
N VAL A 422 -7.91 -0.81 31.88
CA VAL A 422 -7.12 0.03 30.96
C VAL A 422 -6.11 -0.80 30.18
N LEU A 423 -5.46 -1.78 30.81
CA LEU A 423 -4.58 -2.71 30.11
C LEU A 423 -5.32 -3.60 29.12
N GLU A 424 -6.55 -4.01 29.43
CA GLU A 424 -7.39 -4.76 28.50
C GLU A 424 -7.82 -3.90 27.30
N VAL A 425 -8.21 -2.65 27.53
CA VAL A 425 -8.51 -1.69 26.45
C VAL A 425 -7.29 -1.43 25.58
N THR A 426 -6.10 -1.23 26.16
CA THR A 426 -4.89 -0.99 25.36
C THR A 426 -4.47 -2.23 24.55
N LYS A 427 -4.67 -3.45 25.07
CA LYS A 427 -4.51 -4.69 24.29
C LYS A 427 -5.54 -4.78 23.17
N TRP A 428 -6.80 -4.47 23.45
CA TRP A 428 -7.86 -4.44 22.45
C TRP A 428 -7.50 -3.50 21.28
N ILE A 429 -6.94 -2.32 21.57
CA ILE A 429 -6.42 -1.39 20.54
C ILE A 429 -5.35 -2.06 19.68
N GLN A 430 -4.40 -2.79 20.29
CA GLN A 430 -3.32 -3.46 19.58
C GLN A 430 -3.81 -4.61 18.68
N GLU A 431 -4.94 -5.22 19.03
CA GLU A 431 -5.58 -6.29 18.26
C GLU A 431 -6.35 -5.78 17.04
N GLN A 432 -6.69 -4.49 16.98
CA GLN A 432 -7.41 -3.84 15.87
C GLN A 432 -6.54 -3.69 14.62
N LYS A 433 -6.15 -4.79 13.95
CA LYS A 433 -5.24 -4.77 12.78
C LYS A 433 -5.90 -4.33 11.47
N GLU A 434 -7.18 -4.57 11.31
CA GLU A 434 -7.91 -4.27 10.06
C GLU A 434 -8.38 -2.81 9.98
N ASN A 435 -8.42 -2.13 11.12
CA ASN A 435 -8.97 -0.78 11.32
C ASN A 435 -7.98 0.11 12.10
N GLN A 436 -6.69 0.00 11.76
CA GLN A 436 -5.61 0.73 12.41
C GLN A 436 -5.61 2.22 12.06
N ILE A 437 -5.12 3.01 13.02
CA ILE A 437 -4.76 4.41 12.83
C ILE A 437 -3.25 4.47 12.61
N PHE A 438 -2.85 4.90 11.41
CA PHE A 438 -1.47 5.14 11.03
C PHE A 438 -1.10 6.58 11.37
N PHE A 439 0.15 6.79 11.76
CA PHE A 439 0.65 8.10 12.10
C PHE A 439 1.96 8.39 11.38
N VAL A 440 2.07 9.60 10.82
CA VAL A 440 3.29 10.11 10.19
C VAL A 440 3.54 11.50 10.74
N ASN A 441 4.72 11.69 11.34
CA ASN A 441 5.19 13.01 11.74
C ASN A 441 5.98 13.63 10.58
N ILE A 442 5.64 14.86 10.20
CA ILE A 442 6.30 15.63 9.15
C ILE A 442 6.74 16.97 9.74
N THR A 443 8.05 17.23 9.81
CA THR A 443 8.57 18.50 10.38
C THR A 443 8.88 19.51 9.29
N ASP A 444 9.60 19.08 8.25
CA ASP A 444 9.95 19.85 7.06
C ASP A 444 9.65 18.94 5.87
N HIS A 445 8.69 19.34 5.04
CA HIS A 445 8.29 18.56 3.88
C HIS A 445 7.91 19.49 2.74
N THR A 446 8.06 18.97 1.53
CA THR A 446 7.51 19.55 0.31
C THR A 446 6.13 18.96 0.02
N ASN A 447 5.34 19.68 -0.77
CA ASN A 447 4.07 19.17 -1.30
C ASN A 447 4.24 17.82 -2.04
N ASP A 448 5.34 17.61 -2.76
CA ASP A 448 5.62 16.36 -3.49
C ASP A 448 5.89 15.18 -2.53
N GLU A 449 6.56 15.42 -1.42
CA GLU A 449 6.78 14.41 -0.38
C GLU A 449 5.49 14.05 0.33
N LEU A 450 4.65 15.04 0.63
CA LEU A 450 3.31 14.81 1.19
C LEU A 450 2.48 13.93 0.26
N GLU A 451 2.44 14.24 -1.04
CA GLU A 451 1.73 13.44 -2.03
C GLU A 451 2.25 12.00 -2.06
N LYS A 452 3.58 11.80 -2.08
CA LYS A 452 4.19 10.46 -2.04
C LYS A 452 3.83 9.69 -0.77
N ILE A 453 3.80 10.33 0.39
CA ILE A 453 3.40 9.70 1.66
C ILE A 453 1.95 9.21 1.55
N ILE A 454 1.03 10.09 1.12
CA ILE A 454 -0.39 9.76 0.96
C ILE A 454 -0.58 8.60 -0.02
N LEU A 455 0.07 8.68 -1.18
CA LEU A 455 0.00 7.64 -2.21
C LEU A 455 0.53 6.30 -1.70
N ASN A 456 1.66 6.30 -0.98
CA ASN A 456 2.24 5.07 -0.44
C ASN A 456 1.27 4.36 0.51
N TYR A 457 0.67 5.09 1.45
CA TYR A 457 -0.33 4.52 2.37
C TYR A 457 -1.64 4.14 1.69
N TYR A 458 -2.08 4.91 0.69
CA TYR A 458 -3.22 4.54 -0.14
C TYR A 458 -2.99 3.20 -0.86
N TYR A 459 -1.83 2.99 -1.51
CA TYR A 459 -1.57 1.76 -2.26
C TYR A 459 -1.21 0.57 -1.37
N LYS A 460 -0.39 0.79 -0.34
CA LYS A 460 0.10 -0.28 0.53
C LYS A 460 -0.97 -0.75 1.51
N GLU A 461 -1.68 0.19 2.13
CA GLU A 461 -2.59 -0.09 3.24
C GLU A 461 -4.07 0.07 2.87
N LYS A 462 -4.38 0.57 1.66
CA LYS A 462 -5.73 0.88 1.19
C LYS A 462 -6.44 1.89 2.10
N ILE A 463 -5.74 2.96 2.46
CA ILE A 463 -6.28 4.03 3.30
C ILE A 463 -7.23 4.92 2.49
N GLU A 464 -8.49 4.95 2.89
CA GLU A 464 -9.55 5.77 2.27
C GLU A 464 -9.87 7.05 3.06
N TYR A 465 -9.33 7.19 4.27
CA TYR A 465 -9.59 8.31 5.18
C TYR A 465 -8.28 8.81 5.78
N MET A 466 -8.02 10.11 5.66
CA MET A 466 -6.84 10.71 6.28
C MET A 466 -7.14 12.06 6.93
N PHE A 467 -6.29 12.43 7.88
CA PHE A 467 -6.28 13.73 8.53
C PHE A 467 -4.90 14.35 8.45
N TYR A 468 -4.87 15.66 8.21
CA TYR A 468 -3.67 16.49 8.26
C TYR A 468 -3.76 17.47 9.46
N ASP A 469 -2.84 17.38 10.42
CA ASP A 469 -2.90 18.10 11.71
C ASP A 469 -1.57 18.79 12.11
N THR A 470 -1.37 20.10 12.06
CA THR A 470 -2.20 21.21 11.57
C THR A 470 -1.68 21.66 10.20
N LEU A 471 -2.57 21.93 9.25
CA LEU A 471 -2.20 22.38 7.91
C LEU A 471 -1.48 23.74 8.00
N LYS A 472 -0.20 23.74 7.63
CA LYS A 472 0.70 24.89 7.65
C LYS A 472 1.41 25.02 6.29
N PRO A 473 1.81 26.23 5.88
CA PRO A 473 2.69 26.37 4.73
C PRO A 473 4.05 25.74 5.04
N ASP A 474 4.71 25.23 3.99
CA ASP A 474 6.08 24.68 4.06
C ASP A 474 7.02 25.63 4.80
N THR A 475 8.02 25.08 5.51
CA THR A 475 8.90 25.87 6.39
C THR A 475 9.69 26.95 5.65
N GLU A 476 10.00 26.73 4.37
CA GLU A 476 10.62 27.73 3.49
C GLU A 476 9.67 28.89 3.12
N ASN A 477 8.37 28.70 3.30
CA ASN A 477 7.29 29.59 2.87
C ASN A 477 6.41 30.08 4.04
N ILE A 478 6.91 30.03 5.28
CA ILE A 478 6.18 30.54 6.45
C ILE A 478 5.79 32.01 6.23
N GLY A 479 4.49 32.30 6.28
CA GLY A 479 3.93 33.63 6.01
C GLY A 479 3.44 33.84 4.57
N ASN A 480 3.67 32.89 3.66
CA ASN A 480 3.13 32.93 2.31
C ASN A 480 1.75 32.26 2.25
N SER A 481 0.69 33.09 2.24
CA SER A 481 -0.69 32.62 2.16
C SER A 481 -1.01 31.83 0.88
N GLU A 482 -0.27 32.06 -0.21
CA GLU A 482 -0.49 31.34 -1.48
C GLU A 482 -0.07 29.88 -1.37
N GLU A 483 0.97 29.57 -0.60
CA GLU A 483 1.49 28.21 -0.50
C GLU A 483 0.50 27.28 0.20
N LEU A 484 -0.14 27.76 1.29
CA LEU A 484 -1.19 26.99 1.96
C LEU A 484 -2.36 26.67 1.00
N LYS A 485 -2.72 27.61 0.11
CA LYS A 485 -3.76 27.36 -0.89
C LYS A 485 -3.31 26.31 -1.91
N LYS A 486 -2.03 26.29 -2.30
CA LYS A 486 -1.49 25.24 -3.18
C LYS A 486 -1.56 23.87 -2.51
N THR A 487 -1.09 23.73 -1.27
CA THR A 487 -1.18 22.47 -0.51
C THR A 487 -2.63 22.01 -0.38
N ALA A 488 -3.56 22.90 -0.02
CA ALA A 488 -4.98 22.57 0.05
C ALA A 488 -5.56 22.14 -1.32
N THR A 489 -5.08 22.72 -2.42
CA THR A 489 -5.47 22.34 -3.79
C THR A 489 -4.96 20.95 -4.16
N ILE A 490 -3.72 20.63 -3.79
CA ILE A 490 -3.14 19.29 -3.99
C ILE A 490 -3.94 18.26 -3.21
N LEU A 491 -4.23 18.52 -1.92
CA LEU A 491 -5.07 17.65 -1.11
C LEU A 491 -6.47 17.48 -1.72
N SER A 492 -7.11 18.55 -2.18
CA SER A 492 -8.41 18.47 -2.85
C SER A 492 -8.37 17.63 -4.13
N ASN A 493 -7.31 17.76 -4.93
CA ASN A 493 -7.13 16.96 -6.14
C ASN A 493 -6.90 15.48 -5.79
N LEU A 494 -6.07 15.18 -4.78
CA LEU A 494 -5.83 13.82 -4.31
C LEU A 494 -7.10 13.17 -3.78
N ALA A 495 -7.89 13.90 -2.98
CA ALA A 495 -9.19 13.44 -2.49
C ALA A 495 -10.08 13.00 -3.66
N GLN A 496 -10.24 13.86 -4.68
CA GLN A 496 -11.08 13.60 -5.85
C GLN A 496 -10.55 12.51 -6.78
N ASN A 497 -9.23 12.43 -6.96
CA ASN A 497 -8.60 11.49 -7.89
C ASN A 497 -8.56 10.08 -7.31
N LEU A 498 -8.17 9.95 -6.04
CA LEU A 498 -8.09 8.67 -5.34
C LEU A 498 -9.42 8.25 -4.73
N ASN A 499 -10.43 9.12 -4.77
CA ASN A 499 -11.72 8.92 -4.11
C ASN A 499 -11.52 8.57 -2.62
N ILE A 500 -10.76 9.41 -1.92
CA ILE A 500 -10.49 9.33 -0.48
C ILE A 500 -11.05 10.56 0.24
N PHE A 501 -11.28 10.46 1.53
CA PHE A 501 -11.63 11.61 2.38
C PHE A 501 -10.37 12.21 2.99
N ILE A 502 -10.25 13.54 2.95
CA ILE A 502 -9.15 14.26 3.60
C ILE A 502 -9.71 15.31 4.57
N GLY A 503 -9.50 15.08 5.86
CA GLY A 503 -9.72 16.05 6.92
C GLY A 503 -8.48 16.91 7.16
N SER A 504 -8.63 18.19 7.50
CA SER A 504 -7.49 19.01 7.92
C SER A 504 -7.84 20.01 9.02
N SER A 505 -6.93 20.19 9.97
CA SER A 505 -7.07 21.22 10.99
C SER A 505 -6.38 22.52 10.55
N LEU A 506 -7.03 23.65 10.82
CA LEU A 506 -6.57 25.00 10.49
C LEU A 506 -6.51 25.88 11.75
N GLN A 507 -5.75 26.96 11.66
CA GLN A 507 -5.57 27.92 12.76
C GLN A 507 -6.46 29.16 12.57
N LEU A 508 -7.22 29.54 13.60
CA LEU A 508 -7.90 30.84 13.68
C LEU A 508 -6.97 31.91 14.27
N THR A 509 -7.21 33.17 13.90
CA THR A 509 -6.64 34.34 14.57
C THR A 509 -7.24 34.50 15.97
N GLU A 510 -6.44 35.02 16.89
CA GLU A 510 -6.94 35.41 18.20
C GLU A 510 -7.67 36.76 18.06
N SER A 511 -9.00 36.72 18.15
CA SER A 511 -9.86 37.90 18.06
C SER A 511 -10.89 37.92 19.19
N ASN A 512 -11.36 39.11 19.57
CA ASN A 512 -12.46 39.28 20.54
C ASN A 512 -13.85 39.11 19.89
N LYS A 513 -13.91 38.68 18.63
CA LYS A 513 -15.17 38.47 17.90
C LYS A 513 -15.99 37.39 18.58
N SER A 514 -17.31 37.57 18.67
CA SER A 514 -18.21 36.54 19.20
C SER A 514 -18.04 35.23 18.41
N PRO A 515 -18.03 34.05 19.08
CA PRO A 515 -17.92 32.75 18.41
C PRO A 515 -18.94 32.54 17.29
N LEU A 516 -20.17 33.06 17.41
CA LEU A 516 -21.21 32.90 16.38
C LEU A 516 -21.04 33.80 15.16
N ASN A 517 -20.16 34.78 15.23
CA ASN A 517 -19.90 35.75 14.16
C ASN A 517 -18.62 35.44 13.41
N LEU A 518 -17.94 34.32 13.69
CA LEU A 518 -16.75 33.92 12.94
C LEU A 518 -17.05 33.78 11.45
N ASP A 519 -16.11 34.24 10.64
CA ASP A 519 -16.13 34.07 9.19
C ASP A 519 -14.73 33.77 8.66
N VAL A 520 -14.61 33.60 7.34
CA VAL A 520 -13.35 33.28 6.67
C VAL A 520 -12.20 34.25 6.96
N ASN A 521 -12.48 35.50 7.34
CA ASN A 521 -11.45 36.49 7.65
C ASN A 521 -10.72 36.21 8.96
N ASP A 522 -11.31 35.37 9.81
CA ASP A 522 -10.74 34.94 11.08
C ASP A 522 -9.74 33.77 10.91
N LEU A 523 -9.49 33.28 9.69
CA LEU A 523 -8.41 32.32 9.41
C LEU A 523 -7.03 33.00 9.49
N ALA A 524 -6.08 32.40 10.21
CA ALA A 524 -4.77 33.00 10.48
C ALA A 524 -3.82 33.05 9.29
N ALA A 525 -3.91 32.07 8.38
CA ALA A 525 -2.91 31.89 7.33
C ALA A 525 -3.40 32.28 5.93
N CYS A 526 -4.56 31.78 5.49
CA CYS A 526 -5.05 32.04 4.15
C CYS A 526 -6.58 32.03 4.07
N ARG A 527 -7.17 33.17 3.70
CA ARG A 527 -8.63 33.31 3.53
C ARG A 527 -9.13 32.62 2.25
N THR A 528 -8.30 32.60 1.21
CA THR A 528 -8.65 32.01 -0.10
C THR A 528 -8.60 30.48 -0.09
N VAL A 529 -8.11 29.84 0.98
CA VAL A 529 -8.18 28.38 1.17
C VAL A 529 -9.63 27.88 1.15
N LYS A 530 -10.57 28.70 1.64
CA LYS A 530 -12.00 28.40 1.62
C LYS A 530 -12.50 28.10 0.22
N GLU A 531 -11.94 28.67 -0.83
CA GLU A 531 -12.39 28.45 -2.22
C GLU A 531 -12.21 27.00 -2.65
N VAL A 532 -11.14 26.36 -2.18
CA VAL A 532 -10.73 25.01 -2.56
C VAL A 532 -11.46 23.94 -1.77
N LEU A 533 -11.67 24.16 -0.46
CA LEU A 533 -12.27 23.18 0.46
C LEU A 533 -13.73 22.85 0.11
N ASP A 534 -14.22 21.66 0.44
CA ASP A 534 -15.64 21.33 0.28
C ASP A 534 -16.45 21.73 1.52
N THR A 535 -15.89 21.49 2.71
CA THR A 535 -16.50 21.82 4.00
C THR A 535 -15.52 22.60 4.89
N LEU A 536 -16.00 23.64 5.58
CA LEU A 536 -15.21 24.45 6.52
C LEU A 536 -16.03 24.76 7.78
N CYS A 537 -15.55 24.31 8.93
CA CYS A 537 -16.08 24.62 10.25
C CYS A 537 -15.17 25.59 10.99
N LEU A 538 -15.71 26.65 11.57
CA LEU A 538 -14.99 27.60 12.42
C LEU A 538 -15.44 27.38 13.86
N ILE A 539 -14.55 26.93 14.72
CA ILE A 539 -14.88 26.46 16.06
C ILE A 539 -14.14 27.31 17.08
N LYS A 540 -14.88 27.88 18.04
CA LYS A 540 -14.32 28.73 19.10
C LYS A 540 -15.08 28.58 20.41
N GLN A 541 -14.33 28.66 21.51
CA GLN A 541 -14.87 28.64 22.86
C GLN A 541 -15.82 29.80 23.13
N ILE A 542 -16.93 29.50 23.80
CA ILE A 542 -17.79 30.46 24.48
C ILE A 542 -17.24 30.62 25.90
N HIS A 543 -16.94 31.86 26.28
CA HIS A 543 -16.44 32.14 27.62
C HIS A 543 -17.52 31.92 28.68
N ASN A 544 -17.12 31.45 29.86
CA ASN A 544 -18.05 31.08 30.95
C ASN A 544 -18.91 32.28 31.38
N GLU A 545 -18.36 33.50 31.33
CA GLU A 545 -19.08 34.74 31.63
C GLU A 545 -20.24 35.00 30.67
N ASP A 546 -20.08 34.58 29.42
CA ASP A 546 -20.99 34.86 28.31
C ASP A 546 -22.04 33.77 28.07
N LEU A 547 -21.94 32.61 28.73
CA LEU A 547 -22.86 31.47 28.52
C LEU A 547 -24.34 31.86 28.61
N LYS A 548 -24.69 32.77 29.51
CA LYS A 548 -26.06 33.29 29.71
C LYS A 548 -26.64 34.00 28.47
N LEU A 549 -25.79 34.48 27.57
CA LEU A 549 -26.18 35.17 26.34
C LEU A 549 -26.60 34.19 25.24
N TYR A 550 -26.31 32.90 25.39
CA TYR A 550 -26.57 31.88 24.40
C TYR A 550 -27.66 30.92 24.87
N GLU A 551 -28.36 30.36 23.90
CA GLU A 551 -29.29 29.24 24.08
C GLU A 551 -29.14 28.30 22.89
N TYR A 552 -29.58 27.05 23.05
CA TYR A 552 -29.56 26.07 21.97
C TYR A 552 -30.90 25.35 21.82
N SER A 553 -31.13 24.77 20.64
CA SER A 553 -32.30 23.95 20.32
C SER A 553 -31.89 22.64 19.66
N LYS A 554 -32.73 21.60 19.78
CA LYS A 554 -32.49 20.32 19.11
C LYS A 554 -32.77 20.36 17.61
N GLU A 555 -33.66 21.25 17.19
CA GLU A 555 -34.01 21.49 15.79
C GLU A 555 -33.59 22.91 15.37
N GLU A 556 -33.30 23.11 14.09
CA GLU A 556 -32.83 24.40 13.55
C GLU A 556 -33.86 25.52 13.71
N VAL A 557 -35.15 25.19 13.54
CA VAL A 557 -36.28 26.12 13.70
C VAL A 557 -37.18 25.59 14.81
N SER A 558 -36.76 25.79 16.06
CA SER A 558 -37.52 25.40 17.26
C SER A 558 -37.96 26.61 18.08
N THR A 559 -39.14 26.49 18.69
CA THR A 559 -39.62 27.36 19.76
C THR A 559 -39.13 26.90 21.14
N GLU A 560 -38.77 25.63 21.28
CA GLU A 560 -38.18 25.06 22.49
C GLU A 560 -36.67 25.29 22.49
N THR A 561 -36.18 25.98 23.53
CA THR A 561 -34.76 26.25 23.75
C THR A 561 -34.30 25.83 25.13
N PHE A 562 -33.01 25.56 25.20
CA PHE A 562 -32.30 25.11 26.38
C PHE A 562 -31.16 26.08 26.68
N GLU A 563 -30.91 26.32 27.97
CA GLU A 563 -29.78 27.15 28.41
C GLU A 563 -28.49 26.33 28.47
N LEU A 564 -27.34 27.02 28.35
CA LEU A 564 -26.03 26.41 28.58
C LEU A 564 -25.76 26.36 30.09
N GLU A 565 -25.70 25.16 30.65
CA GLU A 565 -25.44 24.91 32.07
C GLU A 565 -24.00 25.28 32.45
N ARG A 566 -23.82 25.88 33.64
CA ARG A 566 -22.50 26.07 34.24
C ARG A 566 -22.15 24.87 35.11
N PHE A 567 -20.98 24.28 34.89
CA PHE A 567 -20.47 23.17 35.66
C PHE A 567 -19.44 23.63 36.70
N GLU A 568 -19.35 22.90 37.81
CA GLU A 568 -18.28 23.10 38.80
C GLU A 568 -16.92 22.64 38.27
N ASP A 569 -16.91 21.60 37.42
CA ASP A 569 -15.73 21.12 36.72
C ASP A 569 -15.24 22.18 35.71
N PRO A 570 -14.05 22.78 35.92
CA PRO A 570 -13.52 23.84 35.05
C PRO A 570 -13.10 23.33 33.66
N ASP A 571 -12.97 22.01 33.48
CA ASP A 571 -12.59 21.42 32.19
C ASP A 571 -13.79 21.22 31.26
N VAL A 572 -15.03 21.33 31.77
CA VAL A 572 -16.23 21.34 30.93
C VAL A 572 -16.38 22.70 30.26
N ARG A 573 -16.32 22.69 28.93
CA ARG A 573 -16.33 23.90 28.10
C ARG A 573 -17.39 23.79 27.00
N TYR A 574 -17.83 24.95 26.51
CA TYR A 574 -18.74 25.05 25.37
C TYR A 574 -18.07 25.72 24.19
N TYR A 575 -18.09 25.07 23.04
CA TYR A 575 -17.51 25.59 21.80
C TYR A 575 -18.63 25.78 20.78
N ALA A 576 -18.74 26.98 20.23
CA ALA A 576 -19.61 27.22 19.09
C ALA A 576 -18.87 26.79 17.81
N CYS A 577 -19.58 26.11 16.92
CA CYS A 577 -19.11 25.69 15.61
C CYS A 577 -19.99 26.34 14.54
N VAL A 578 -19.41 27.27 13.79
CA VAL A 578 -20.04 27.92 12.64
C VAL A 578 -19.61 27.19 11.38
N VAL A 579 -20.55 26.57 10.67
CA VAL A 579 -20.30 25.99 9.35
C VAL A 579 -20.25 27.11 8.32
N ASP A 580 -19.05 27.54 7.93
CA ASP A 580 -18.85 28.66 7.01
C ASP A 580 -18.92 28.23 5.54
N LYS A 581 -18.56 26.96 5.25
CA LYS A 581 -18.71 26.32 3.94
C LYS A 581 -19.22 24.89 4.09
N ASN A 582 -20.17 24.52 3.24
CA ASN A 582 -20.64 23.16 3.04
C ASN A 582 -21.17 23.06 1.61
N ARG A 583 -20.64 22.12 0.80
CA ARG A 583 -21.16 21.86 -0.56
C ARG A 583 -22.40 20.98 -0.58
N ALA A 584 -22.69 20.26 0.52
CA ALA A 584 -23.83 19.36 0.63
C ALA A 584 -25.15 20.06 0.97
N GLY A 585 -25.13 21.34 1.39
CA GLY A 585 -26.34 22.08 1.71
C GLY A 585 -26.15 23.11 2.82
N ALA A 586 -26.83 22.88 3.95
CA ALA A 586 -27.01 23.87 5.02
C ALA A 586 -25.69 24.25 5.72
N LYS A 587 -25.72 25.42 6.37
CA LYS A 587 -24.59 26.04 7.08
C LYS A 587 -25.00 26.35 8.53
N PRO A 588 -25.23 25.31 9.36
CA PRO A 588 -25.74 25.51 10.70
C PRO A 588 -24.69 26.16 11.60
N LYS A 589 -25.17 26.67 12.73
CA LYS A 589 -24.34 26.99 13.89
C LYS A 589 -24.72 26.01 14.99
N VAL A 590 -23.77 25.20 15.44
CA VAL A 590 -23.99 24.19 16.48
C VAL A 590 -23.12 24.47 17.70
N VAL A 591 -23.48 23.93 18.86
CA VAL A 591 -22.67 24.01 20.07
C VAL A 591 -22.23 22.63 20.52
N PHE A 592 -20.94 22.53 20.81
CA PHE A 592 -20.33 21.38 21.45
C PHE A 592 -20.18 21.64 22.94
N ARG A 593 -20.56 20.67 23.77
CA ARG A 593 -20.04 20.53 25.12
C ARG A 593 -18.86 19.57 25.06
N LEU A 594 -17.76 19.93 25.69
CA LEU A 594 -16.54 19.13 25.66
C LEU A 594 -15.83 19.13 27.00
N ASN A 595 -15.03 18.09 27.23
CA ASN A 595 -14.05 18.04 28.31
C ASN A 595 -12.71 17.55 27.75
N LEU A 596 -11.75 18.47 27.64
CA LEU A 596 -10.45 18.19 26.99
C LEU A 596 -9.58 17.26 27.83
N ALA A 597 -9.76 17.20 29.15
CA ALA A 597 -9.02 16.29 30.01
C ALA A 597 -9.33 14.82 29.69
N TYR A 598 -10.51 14.54 29.11
CA TYR A 598 -10.94 13.19 28.75
C TYR A 598 -11.12 13.01 27.23
N ASN A 599 -10.76 14.04 26.45
CA ASN A 599 -11.03 14.17 25.01
C ASN A 599 -12.47 13.79 24.61
N GLU A 600 -13.46 14.32 25.32
CA GLU A 600 -14.87 14.11 25.00
C GLU A 600 -15.47 15.31 24.29
N TRP A 601 -16.25 15.05 23.24
CA TRP A 601 -16.97 16.05 22.46
C TRP A 601 -18.41 15.59 22.27
N GLU A 602 -19.37 16.46 22.59
CA GLU A 602 -20.79 16.18 22.47
C GLU A 602 -21.49 17.32 21.75
N GLU A 603 -22.15 17.01 20.63
CA GLU A 603 -22.99 17.96 19.93
C GLU A 603 -24.36 18.09 20.63
N LEU A 604 -24.63 19.26 21.21
CA LEU A 604 -25.87 19.46 21.95
C LEU A 604 -27.03 19.88 21.06
N GLY A 605 -26.79 20.72 20.06
CA GLY A 605 -27.83 21.30 19.22
C GLY A 605 -27.40 22.55 18.46
N TYR A 606 -28.38 23.19 17.83
CA TYR A 606 -28.25 24.46 17.12
C TYR A 606 -28.16 25.61 18.11
N ILE A 607 -27.17 26.49 17.97
CA ILE A 607 -26.91 27.58 18.92
C ILE A 607 -27.30 28.95 18.35
N ARG A 608 -27.88 29.79 19.21
CA ARG A 608 -28.23 31.18 18.91
C ARG A 608 -28.02 32.10 20.11
N LEU A 609 -28.02 33.40 19.86
CA LEU A 609 -28.10 34.40 20.92
C LEU A 609 -29.53 34.47 21.44
N LYS A 610 -29.69 34.61 22.76
CA LYS A 610 -30.99 34.91 23.35
C LYS A 610 -31.48 36.24 22.78
N THR A 611 -32.71 36.25 22.28
CA THR A 611 -33.37 37.51 21.92
C THR A 611 -33.72 38.19 23.24
N ASN A 612 -33.16 39.37 23.53
CA ASN A 612 -33.67 40.19 24.61
C ASN A 612 -35.15 40.44 24.31
N LYS A 613 -36.05 39.87 25.10
CA LYS A 613 -37.41 40.41 25.19
C LYS A 613 -37.22 41.79 25.82
N GLU A 614 -37.21 42.83 25.00
CA GLU A 614 -37.55 44.16 25.49
C GLU A 614 -39.00 44.03 25.98
N ASP A 615 -39.18 44.12 27.30
CA ASP A 615 -40.50 44.23 27.94
C ASP A 615 -41.22 45.52 27.53
#